data_AF-W4MB29-F1
#
_entry.id   AF-W4MB29-F1
#
_cell.length_a   1.000
_cell.length_b   1.000
_cell.length_c   1.000
_cell.angle_alpha   90.00
_cell.angle_beta   90.00
_cell.angle_gamma   90.00
#
_symmetry.space_group_name_H-M   'P 1'
#
loop_
_entity.id
_entity.type
_entity.pdbx_description
1 polymer ?
#
loop_
_entity_poly.entity_id
_entity_poly.type
_entity_poly.pdbx_seq_one_letter_code
_entity_poly.pdbx_strand_id
1 'polypeptide(L)' 'MSDSDNHMAKEYDFSQAKRGPIVPPQADTVELLIRLDEDLLDWLRERTTEQGGGDYRQVINRAVREYKARIEAQMGK' A
#
# COMPACT_ATOMS: atom_id res chain seq x y z
N MET A 1 8.40 16.18 -44.79
CA MET A 1 9.28 15.73 -43.70
C MET A 1 8.36 15.42 -42.53
N SER A 2 7.73 14.25 -42.54
CA SER A 2 8.21 12.97 -41.98
C SER A 2 8.17 12.97 -40.45
N ASP A 3 7.01 12.55 -39.96
CA ASP A 3 6.67 11.75 -38.77
C ASP A 3 7.64 11.64 -37.58
N SER A 4 7.06 11.89 -36.40
CA SER A 4 7.13 11.09 -35.17
C SER A 4 8.47 10.50 -34.73
N ASP A 5 8.97 10.96 -33.58
CA ASP A 5 9.74 10.08 -32.70
C ASP A 5 9.20 10.14 -31.26
N ASN A 6 8.46 9.08 -30.98
CA ASN A 6 7.93 8.62 -29.72
C ASN A 6 9.12 8.30 -28.78
N HIS A 7 9.40 9.16 -27.79
CA HIS A 7 10.41 8.86 -26.78
C HIS A 7 9.88 7.80 -25.80
N MET A 8 9.96 6.54 -26.23
CA MET A 8 9.78 5.34 -25.40
C MET A 8 10.66 5.44 -24.16
N ALA A 9 10.07 5.17 -22.99
CA ALA A 9 10.77 5.17 -21.71
C ALA A 9 11.96 4.21 -21.75
N LYS A 10 13.15 4.71 -21.40
CA LYS A 10 14.40 3.93 -21.35
C LYS A 10 14.19 2.69 -20.48
N GLU A 11 14.27 1.52 -21.10
CA GLU A 11 14.32 0.24 -20.40
C GLU A 11 15.46 0.28 -19.38
N TYR A 12 15.11 0.05 -18.11
CA TYR A 12 16.07 0.11 -17.01
C TYR A 12 16.64 -1.29 -16.80
N ASP A 13 17.94 -1.47 -17.05
CA ASP A 13 18.62 -2.75 -16.83
C ASP A 13 18.91 -2.95 -15.33
N PHE A 14 18.22 -3.90 -14.72
CA PHE A 14 18.39 -4.29 -13.32
C PHE A 14 19.34 -5.50 -13.14
N SER A 15 20.11 -5.88 -14.16
CA SER A 15 21.04 -7.02 -14.10
C SER A 15 22.08 -6.92 -12.98
N GLN A 16 22.42 -5.71 -12.53
CA GLN A 16 23.38 -5.44 -11.45
C GLN A 16 22.70 -5.05 -10.12
N ALA A 17 21.37 -5.06 -10.05
CA ALA A 17 20.65 -4.70 -8.83
C ALA A 17 20.82 -5.80 -7.75
N LYS A 18 21.47 -5.44 -6.64
CA LYS A 18 21.57 -6.33 -5.47
C LYS A 18 20.23 -6.34 -4.73
N ARG A 19 19.50 -7.46 -4.80
CA ARG A 19 18.31 -7.68 -3.97
C ARG A 19 18.75 -7.73 -2.50
N GLY A 20 18.32 -6.75 -1.70
CA GLY A 20 18.52 -6.75 -0.26
C GLY A 20 17.79 -7.91 0.42
N PRO A 21 18.01 -8.14 1.73
CA PRO A 21 17.36 -9.21 2.47
C PRO A 21 15.84 -9.17 2.27
N ILE A 22 15.29 -10.28 1.80
CA ILE A 22 13.84 -10.49 1.79
C ILE A 22 13.46 -10.66 3.26
N VAL A 23 12.87 -9.63 3.87
CA VAL A 23 12.27 -9.77 5.20
C VAL A 23 11.11 -10.75 5.05
N PRO A 24 11.15 -11.92 5.72
CA PRO A 24 10.04 -12.85 5.66
C PRO A 24 8.80 -12.17 6.23
N PRO A 25 7.59 -12.40 5.66
CA PRO A 25 6.37 -11.87 6.25
C PRO A 25 6.25 -12.32 7.70
N GLN A 26 5.80 -11.42 8.58
CA GLN A 26 5.58 -11.76 9.99
C GLN A 26 4.54 -12.89 10.05
N ALA A 27 4.84 -13.92 10.86
CA ALA A 27 4.09 -15.19 10.88
C ALA A 27 2.61 -15.05 11.30
N ASP A 28 2.20 -13.88 11.77
CA ASP A 28 0.85 -13.54 12.22
C ASP A 28 0.04 -12.74 11.19
N THR A 29 0.63 -12.39 10.04
CA THR A 29 -0.05 -11.61 9.00
C THR A 29 -0.46 -12.50 7.83
N VAL A 30 -1.73 -12.39 7.43
CA VAL A 30 -2.30 -13.12 6.29
C VAL A 30 -2.42 -12.17 5.11
N GLU A 31 -2.05 -12.63 3.91
CA GLU A 31 -2.29 -11.88 2.68
C GLU A 31 -3.77 -11.93 2.31
N LEU A 32 -4.34 -10.76 2.02
CA LEU A 32 -5.74 -10.62 1.66
C LEU A 32 -5.86 -9.76 0.40
N LEU A 33 -6.54 -10.28 -0.61
CA LEU A 33 -6.95 -9.51 -1.78
C LEU A 33 -8.36 -8.96 -1.53
N ILE A 34 -8.46 -7.67 -1.28
CA ILE A 34 -9.74 -6.95 -1.14
C ILE A 34 -9.91 -5.93 -2.26
N ARG A 35 -11.17 -5.66 -2.60
CA ARG A 35 -11.53 -4.50 -3.42
C ARG A 35 -11.82 -3.33 -2.49
N LEU A 36 -11.19 -2.19 -2.74
CA LEU A 36 -11.45 -0.93 -2.07
C LEU A 36 -11.96 0.07 -3.11
N ASP A 37 -12.78 1.01 -2.66
CA ASP A 37 -13.23 2.11 -3.49
C ASP A 37 -12.04 3.03 -3.85
N GLU A 38 -12.12 3.65 -5.02
CA GLU A 38 -11.02 4.45 -5.60
C GLU A 38 -10.71 5.69 -4.76
N ASP A 39 -11.76 6.39 -4.30
CA ASP A 39 -11.65 7.57 -3.44
C ASP A 39 -11.00 7.25 -2.08
N LEU A 40 -11.31 6.08 -1.51
CA LEU A 40 -10.70 5.61 -0.29
C LEU A 40 -9.20 5.32 -0.49
N LEU A 41 -8.84 4.74 -1.63
CA LEU A 41 -7.44 4.47 -1.97
C LEU A 41 -6.64 5.76 -2.13
N ASP A 42 -7.23 6.77 -2.76
CA ASP A 42 -6.62 8.10 -2.93
C ASP A 42 -6.41 8.80 -1.58
N TRP A 43 -7.43 8.78 -0.72
CA TRP A 43 -7.28 9.31 0.64
C TRP A 43 -6.18 8.58 1.43
N LEU A 44 -6.09 7.24 1.33
CA LEU A 44 -5.03 6.46 1.97
C LEU A 44 -3.64 6.81 1.42
N ARG A 45 -3.52 7.09 0.12
CA ARG A 45 -2.25 7.50 -0.53
C ARG A 45 -1.76 8.83 0.02
N GLU A 46 -2.66 9.81 0.15
CA GLU A 46 -2.33 11.12 0.73
C GLU A 46 -1.82 10.95 2.17
N ARG A 47 -2.55 10.19 3.00
CA ARG A 47 -2.20 9.97 4.41
C ARG A 47 -0.89 9.21 4.64
N THR A 48 -0.54 8.29 3.75
CA THR A 48 0.73 7.53 3.83
C THR A 48 1.92 8.32 3.31
N THR A 49 1.70 9.21 2.34
CA THR A 49 2.73 10.11 1.79
C THR A 49 3.12 11.19 2.79
N GLU A 50 2.16 11.78 3.50
CA GLU A 50 2.40 12.78 4.56
C GLU A 50 3.30 12.25 5.71
N GLN A 51 3.26 10.94 5.98
CA GLN A 51 4.05 10.28 7.02
C GLN A 51 5.40 9.74 6.53
N GLY A 52 5.82 10.06 5.30
CA GLY A 52 7.13 9.66 4.76
C GLY A 52 7.16 8.28 4.10
N GLY A 53 6.07 7.86 3.44
CA GLY A 53 6.04 6.63 2.64
C GLY A 53 5.62 5.39 3.44
N GLY A 54 4.57 5.52 4.25
CA GLY A 54 4.07 4.46 5.12
C GLY A 54 3.39 3.28 4.41
N ASP A 55 3.33 2.14 5.09
CA ASP A 55 2.68 0.90 4.62
C ASP A 55 1.15 0.98 4.76
N TYR A 56 0.42 0.94 3.64
CA TYR A 56 -1.06 0.90 3.61
C TYR A 56 -1.64 -0.16 4.53
N ARG A 57 -0.98 -1.33 4.64
CA ARG A 57 -1.43 -2.43 5.48
C ARG A 57 -1.46 -2.01 6.94
N GLN A 58 -0.51 -1.21 7.40
CA GLN A 58 -0.48 -0.72 8.79
C GLN A 58 -1.62 0.27 9.05
N VAL A 59 -1.87 1.21 8.13
CA VAL A 59 -2.95 2.19 8.25
C VAL A 59 -4.31 1.49 8.27
N ILE A 60 -4.55 0.58 7.31
CA ILE A 60 -5.79 -0.19 7.22
C ILE A 60 -5.99 -1.04 8.48
N ASN A 61 -4.97 -1.79 8.91
CA ASN A 61 -5.06 -2.63 10.10
C ASN A 61 -5.37 -1.81 11.35
N ARG A 62 -4.76 -0.63 11.51
CA ARG A 62 -5.06 0.27 12.62
C ARG A 62 -6.51 0.74 12.58
N ALA A 63 -6.99 1.21 11.44
CA ALA A 63 -8.37 1.68 11.28
C ALA A 63 -9.39 0.59 11.63
N VAL A 64 -9.16 -0.64 11.16
CA VAL A 64 -10.03 -1.80 11.46
C VAL A 64 -10.01 -2.15 12.96
N ARG A 65 -8.85 -2.10 13.62
CA ARG A 65 -8.75 -2.33 15.07
C ARG A 65 -9.49 -1.27 15.88
N GLU A 66 -9.37 0.00 15.51
CA GLU A 66 -10.10 1.10 16.15
C GLU A 66 -11.62 0.94 15.96
N TYR A 67 -12.06 0.58 14.75
CA TYR A 67 -13.46 0.29 14.48
C TYR A 67 -13.97 -0.88 15.31
N LYS A 68 -13.23 -2.00 15.36
CA LYS A 68 -13.55 -3.16 16.21
C LYS A 68 -13.75 -2.74 17.66
N ALA A 69 -12.82 -1.98 18.23
CA ALA A 69 -12.90 -1.54 19.62
C ALA A 69 -14.15 -0.69 19.90
N ARG A 70 -14.55 0.17 18.94
CA ARG A 70 -15.79 0.97 19.05
C ARG A 70 -17.03 0.09 19.05
N ILE A 71 -17.08 -0.92 18.17
CA ILE A 71 -18.21 -1.86 18.07
C ILE A 71 -18.32 -2.69 19.35
N GLU A 72 -17.21 -3.20 19.89
CA GLU A 72 -17.19 -3.94 21.16
C GLU A 72 -17.64 -3.08 22.33
N ALA A 73 -17.21 -1.81 22.39
CA ALA A 73 -17.64 -0.86 23.41
C ALA A 73 -19.14 -0.52 23.33
N GLN A 74 -19.75 -0.62 22.14
CA GLN A 74 -21.19 -0.42 21.94
C GLN A 74 -22.01 -1.66 22.30
N MET A 75 -21.47 -2.87 22.09
CA MET A 75 -22.14 -4.13 22.43
C MET A 75 -22.00 -4.51 23.92
N GLY A 76 -21.02 -3.93 24.62
CA GLY A 76 -20.86 -4.07 26.08
C GLY A 76 -21.69 -3.08 26.90
N LYS A 77 -22.64 -2.35 26.28
CA LYS A 77 -23.61 -1.46 26.91
C LYS A 77 -25.02 -2.03 26.86
#